data_AF-Q08JS0-F1
#
_entry.id   AF-Q08JS0-F1
#
_cell.length_a   1.000
_cell.length_b   1.000
_cell.length_c   1.000
_cell.angle_alpha   90.00
_cell.angle_beta   90.00
_cell.angle_gamma   90.00
#
_symmetry.space_group_name_H-M   'P 1'
#
loop_
_entity.id
_entity.type
_entity.pdbx_description
1 polymer ?
#
loop_
_entity_poly.entity_id
_entity_poly.type
_entity_poly.pdbx_seq_one_letter_code
_entity_poly.pdbx_strand_id
1 'polypeptide(L)'
;RMLTHEIRSTLDRHTIQRTTLVELGRTLDLEECALWMPTHRGQTLELSHTLKNLIPMGSSVAINLPLSMMSLRSAQAIRIPHTCPLARIRPPVGRYVPPEVVAVRVPLLHLSDFQINDWPDLSPKSYAVMVLILPMDGIRKWRDHELELVEVVADQVAVALSHAAILEGSMRARDQLMEQNVALDNARQEAETAIRARNDFLAVMNH
;
A
#
# COMPACT_ATOMS: atom_id res chain seq x y z
N ARG A 1 12.01 -23.23 -7.32
CA ARG A 1 12.04 -21.78 -7.62
C ARG A 1 10.68 -21.20 -8.07
N MET A 2 9.67 -22.04 -8.37
CA MET A 2 8.30 -21.60 -8.71
C MET A 2 7.48 -21.21 -7.45
N LEU A 3 7.58 -22.01 -6.38
CA LEU A 3 6.87 -21.79 -5.11
C LEU A 3 7.16 -20.43 -4.47
N THR A 4 8.42 -19.99 -4.48
CA THR A 4 8.79 -18.67 -3.97
C THR A 4 8.21 -17.55 -4.82
N HIS A 5 8.01 -17.74 -6.12
CA HIS A 5 7.40 -16.75 -6.99
C HIS A 5 5.88 -16.67 -6.79
N GLU A 6 5.20 -17.80 -6.59
CA GLU A 6 3.76 -17.82 -6.30
C GLU A 6 3.46 -17.17 -4.94
N ILE A 7 4.21 -17.53 -3.90
CA ILE A 7 4.13 -16.88 -2.58
C ILE A 7 4.45 -15.38 -2.69
N ARG A 8 5.42 -14.99 -3.53
CA ARG A 8 5.73 -13.58 -3.82
C ARG A 8 4.58 -12.84 -4.49
N SER A 9 3.91 -13.48 -5.45
CA SER A 9 2.80 -12.86 -6.19
C SER A 9 1.55 -12.69 -5.33
N THR A 10 1.31 -13.59 -4.38
CA THR A 10 0.16 -13.49 -3.45
C THR A 10 0.42 -12.51 -2.31
N LEU A 11 1.69 -12.28 -1.95
CA LEU A 11 2.13 -11.27 -0.98
C LEU A 11 2.51 -9.92 -1.62
N ASP A 12 2.27 -9.74 -2.92
CA ASP A 12 2.46 -8.46 -3.60
C ASP A 12 1.39 -7.45 -3.14
N ARG A 13 1.83 -6.25 -2.75
CA ARG A 13 0.97 -5.19 -2.22
C ARG A 13 -0.20 -4.86 -3.15
N HIS A 14 0.07 -4.73 -4.45
CA HIS A 14 -0.96 -4.40 -5.44
C HIS A 14 -1.99 -5.53 -5.57
N THR A 15 -1.53 -6.78 -5.48
CA THR A 15 -2.38 -7.97 -5.52
C THR A 15 -3.26 -8.06 -4.27
N ILE A 16 -2.72 -7.79 -3.08
CA ILE A 16 -3.48 -7.74 -1.83
C ILE A 16 -4.58 -6.67 -1.90
N GLN A 17 -4.22 -5.44 -2.30
CA GLN A 17 -5.16 -4.32 -2.42
C GLN A 17 -6.27 -4.62 -3.43
N ARG A 18 -5.92 -5.09 -4.62
CA ARG A 18 -6.90 -5.42 -5.68
C ARG A 18 -7.83 -6.55 -5.25
N THR A 19 -7.29 -7.64 -4.72
CA THR A 19 -8.08 -8.81 -4.31
C THR A 19 -9.05 -8.44 -3.19
N THR A 20 -8.58 -7.65 -2.21
CA THR A 20 -9.43 -7.15 -1.12
C THR A 20 -10.65 -6.38 -1.66
N LEU A 21 -10.43 -5.42 -2.57
CA LEU A 21 -11.50 -4.62 -3.15
C LEU A 21 -12.52 -5.49 -3.89
N VAL A 22 -12.06 -6.49 -4.63
CA VAL A 22 -12.92 -7.42 -5.38
C VAL A 22 -13.76 -8.29 -4.45
N GLU A 23 -13.14 -8.88 -3.42
CA GLU A 23 -13.85 -9.75 -2.47
C GLU A 23 -14.84 -8.97 -1.59
N LEU A 24 -14.48 -7.77 -1.13
CA LEU A 24 -15.43 -6.87 -0.46
C LEU A 24 -16.58 -6.46 -1.40
N GLY A 25 -16.26 -6.12 -2.64
CA GLY A 25 -17.24 -5.76 -3.66
C GLY A 25 -18.30 -6.84 -3.87
N ARG A 26 -17.87 -8.11 -3.92
CA ARG A 26 -18.77 -9.26 -4.05
C ARG A 26 -19.54 -9.55 -2.75
N THR A 27 -18.86 -9.50 -1.61
CA THR A 27 -19.45 -9.90 -0.31
C THR A 27 -20.51 -8.91 0.16
N LEU A 28 -20.30 -7.62 -0.10
CA LEU A 28 -21.18 -6.54 0.37
C LEU A 28 -22.07 -5.96 -0.74
N ASP A 29 -21.98 -6.50 -1.96
CA ASP A 29 -22.70 -6.03 -3.15
C ASP A 29 -22.48 -4.53 -3.41
N LEU A 30 -21.20 -4.14 -3.52
CA LEU A 30 -20.81 -2.74 -3.64
C LEU A 30 -20.92 -2.23 -5.09
N GLU A 31 -21.32 -0.97 -5.21
CA GLU A 31 -21.22 -0.24 -6.45
C GLU A 31 -19.77 0.16 -6.74
N GLU A 32 -19.05 0.60 -5.70
CA GLU A 32 -17.65 0.97 -5.79
C GLU A 32 -16.94 0.67 -4.48
N CYS A 33 -15.67 0.30 -4.58
CA CYS A 33 -14.78 0.19 -3.45
C CYS A 33 -13.45 0.82 -3.86
N ALA A 34 -12.99 1.80 -3.09
CA ALA A 34 -11.83 2.59 -3.41
C ALA A 34 -10.84 2.62 -2.24
N LEU A 35 -9.56 2.48 -2.53
CA LEU A 35 -8.48 2.59 -1.56
C LEU A 35 -7.67 3.86 -1.84
N TRP A 36 -7.65 4.75 -0.84
CA TRP A 36 -6.95 6.02 -0.86
C TRP A 36 -5.68 5.93 -0.02
N MET A 37 -4.53 6.21 -0.61
CA MET A 37 -3.23 6.11 0.02
C MET A 37 -2.64 7.50 0.29
N PRO A 38 -1.94 7.71 1.40
CA PRO A 38 -1.27 8.98 1.68
C PRO A 38 -0.10 9.19 0.71
N THR A 39 0.07 10.43 0.27
CA THR A 39 1.21 10.83 -0.59
C THR A 39 2.50 10.97 0.20
N HIS A 40 3.64 11.04 -0.50
CA HIS A 40 4.96 11.15 0.14
C HIS A 40 5.06 12.30 1.16
N ARG A 41 4.33 13.39 0.93
CA ARG A 41 4.35 14.57 1.79
C ARG A 41 3.38 14.47 2.98
N GLY A 42 2.56 13.42 3.06
CA GLY A 42 1.59 13.19 4.13
C GLY A 42 0.47 14.24 4.21
N GLN A 43 0.28 15.04 3.16
CA GLN A 43 -0.69 16.15 3.13
C GLN A 43 -1.97 15.80 2.36
N THR A 44 -1.88 14.84 1.44
CA THR A 44 -2.99 14.43 0.56
C THR A 44 -3.11 12.91 0.54
N LEU A 45 -4.34 12.45 0.29
CA LEU A 45 -4.69 11.09 -0.08
C LEU A 45 -4.86 11.02 -1.59
N GLU A 46 -4.21 10.07 -2.24
CA GLU A 46 -4.34 9.77 -3.66
C GLU A 46 -5.08 8.46 -3.85
N LEU A 47 -5.94 8.42 -4.87
CA LEU A 47 -6.64 7.20 -5.24
C LEU A 47 -5.62 6.19 -5.77
N SER A 48 -5.45 5.10 -5.03
CA SER A 48 -4.55 4.03 -5.42
C SER A 48 -5.29 2.98 -6.22
N HIS A 49 -6.40 2.44 -5.70
CA HIS A 49 -7.13 1.33 -6.30
C HIS A 49 -8.64 1.59 -6.24
N THR A 50 -9.36 1.03 -7.22
CA THR A 50 -10.82 1.15 -7.36
C THR A 50 -11.36 -0.14 -7.98
N LEU A 51 -12.57 -0.53 -7.58
CA LEU A 51 -13.25 -1.73 -8.05
C LEU A 51 -13.77 -1.55 -9.48
N LYS A 52 -14.50 -0.48 -9.75
CA LYS A 52 -15.18 -0.25 -11.04
C LYS A 52 -14.68 0.99 -11.80
N ASN A 53 -13.68 1.70 -11.27
CA ASN A 53 -13.14 2.94 -11.85
C ASN A 53 -14.20 4.07 -11.98
N LEU A 54 -15.19 4.10 -11.09
CA LEU A 54 -16.17 5.18 -11.04
C LEU A 54 -15.55 6.47 -10.48
N ILE A 55 -14.50 6.36 -9.67
CA ILE A 55 -13.68 7.49 -9.25
C ILE A 55 -12.50 7.65 -10.23
N PRO A 56 -12.24 8.86 -10.77
CA PRO A 56 -11.15 9.07 -11.72
C PRO A 56 -9.78 8.70 -11.11
N MET A 57 -9.01 7.85 -11.80
CA MET A 57 -7.60 7.61 -11.47
C MET A 57 -6.81 8.92 -11.44
N GLY A 58 -5.91 9.06 -10.47
CA GLY A 58 -5.17 10.30 -10.22
C GLY A 58 -5.92 11.34 -9.38
N SER A 59 -7.11 11.01 -8.86
CA SER A 59 -7.81 11.87 -7.89
C SER A 59 -6.99 12.00 -6.60
N SER A 60 -6.91 13.21 -6.06
CA SER A 60 -6.31 13.47 -4.76
C SER A 60 -7.18 14.36 -3.89
N VAL A 61 -7.10 14.17 -2.57
CA VAL A 61 -7.91 14.84 -1.56
C VAL A 61 -7.00 15.25 -0.40
N ALA A 62 -7.12 16.47 0.11
CA ALA A 62 -6.32 16.89 1.26
C ALA A 62 -6.73 16.13 2.54
N ILE A 63 -5.74 15.67 3.32
CA ILE A 63 -5.97 14.95 4.59
C ILE A 63 -6.63 15.88 5.64
N ASN A 64 -6.41 17.19 5.52
CA ASN A 64 -6.92 18.21 6.44
C ASN A 64 -8.35 18.68 6.13
N LEU A 65 -9.14 17.91 5.35
CA LEU A 65 -10.53 18.28 5.14
C LEU A 65 -11.28 18.37 6.49
N PRO A 66 -12.22 19.32 6.65
CA PRO A 66 -13.07 19.41 7.83
C PRO A 66 -14.15 18.30 7.78
N LEU A 67 -13.73 17.04 7.71
CA LEU A 67 -14.58 15.86 7.93
C LEU A 67 -14.84 15.74 9.43
N SER A 68 -15.64 16.65 10.01
CA SER A 68 -16.16 16.57 11.40
C SER A 68 -15.26 15.78 12.38
N MET A 69 -14.01 16.24 12.48
CA MET A 69 -12.94 16.10 13.48
C MET A 69 -12.81 14.93 14.48
N MET A 70 -13.61 13.84 14.55
CA MET A 70 -13.49 12.91 15.69
C MET A 70 -13.38 11.40 15.42
N SER A 71 -13.84 10.85 14.30
CA SER A 71 -13.95 9.38 14.16
C SER A 71 -12.88 8.69 13.31
N LEU A 72 -12.02 9.41 12.58
CA LEU A 72 -10.85 8.80 11.90
C LEU A 72 -9.63 8.57 12.82
N ARG A 73 -9.77 8.90 14.12
CA ARG A 73 -8.83 8.46 15.16
C ARG A 73 -9.09 7.03 15.58
N SER A 74 -10.34 6.57 15.55
CA SER A 74 -10.67 5.15 15.73
C SER A 74 -10.59 4.43 14.38
N ALA A 75 -10.31 3.13 14.41
CA ALA A 75 -10.32 2.26 13.22
C ALA A 75 -11.76 1.88 12.80
N GLN A 76 -12.75 2.71 13.15
CA GLN A 76 -14.16 2.40 12.95
C GLN A 76 -14.64 2.77 11.55
N ALA A 77 -15.62 2.02 11.06
CA ALA A 77 -16.31 2.30 9.82
C ALA A 77 -17.33 3.43 10.05
N ILE A 78 -17.16 4.52 9.32
CA ILE A 78 -17.96 5.75 9.49
C ILE A 78 -18.79 6.00 8.24
N ARG A 79 -20.06 6.36 8.41
CA ARG A 79 -20.89 6.80 7.29
C ARG A 79 -20.48 8.21 6.89
N ILE A 80 -20.20 8.43 5.61
CA ILE A 80 -19.83 9.73 5.06
C ILE A 80 -20.84 10.19 4.01
N PRO A 81 -21.02 11.51 3.80
CA PRO A 81 -21.84 12.00 2.72
C PRO A 81 -21.29 11.57 1.36
N HIS A 82 -22.17 11.22 0.41
CA HIS A 82 -21.80 10.95 -0.99
C HIS A 82 -21.17 12.18 -1.69
N THR A 83 -21.37 13.38 -1.15
CA THR A 83 -20.72 14.63 -1.59
C THR A 83 -19.28 14.78 -1.11
N CYS A 84 -18.82 13.89 -0.21
CA CYS A 84 -17.43 13.87 0.25
C CYS A 84 -16.48 13.67 -0.95
N PRO A 85 -15.35 14.41 -1.05
CA PRO A 85 -14.40 14.22 -2.13
C PRO A 85 -13.85 12.80 -2.27
N LEU A 86 -13.78 12.05 -1.16
CA LEU A 86 -13.36 10.65 -1.14
C LEU A 86 -14.39 9.69 -1.79
N ALA A 87 -15.65 10.12 -1.90
CA ALA A 87 -16.78 9.34 -2.40
C ALA A 87 -17.28 9.83 -3.77
N ARG A 88 -16.62 10.84 -4.35
CA ARG A 88 -17.11 11.52 -5.55
C ARG A 88 -16.86 10.69 -6.80
N ILE A 89 -17.87 9.90 -7.15
CA ILE A 89 -17.92 9.12 -8.38
C ILE A 89 -18.35 9.98 -9.58
N ARG A 90 -18.01 9.52 -10.79
CA ARG A 90 -18.58 10.05 -12.03
C ARG A 90 -20.07 9.70 -12.06
N PRO A 91 -20.98 10.67 -12.28
CA PRO A 91 -22.40 10.38 -12.33
C PRO A 91 -22.68 9.39 -13.47
N PRO A 92 -23.37 8.27 -13.21
CA PRO A 92 -23.73 7.31 -14.24
C PRO A 92 -24.76 7.90 -15.20
N VAL A 93 -24.80 7.37 -16.42
CA VAL A 93 -25.87 7.70 -17.38
C VAL A 93 -27.15 6.99 -16.94
N GLY A 94 -28.12 7.73 -16.42
CA GLY A 94 -29.43 7.19 -16.03
C GLY A 94 -29.95 7.70 -14.69
N ARG A 95 -30.76 6.88 -14.02
CA ARG A 95 -31.32 7.20 -12.70
C ARG A 95 -30.20 7.18 -11.67
N TYR A 96 -29.96 8.32 -11.04
CA TYR A 96 -28.98 8.48 -9.98
C TYR A 96 -29.69 8.82 -8.68
N VAL A 97 -29.67 7.88 -7.73
CA VAL A 97 -30.08 8.15 -6.35
C VAL A 97 -28.81 8.14 -5.50
N PRO A 98 -28.58 9.16 -4.65
CA PRO A 98 -27.38 9.19 -3.84
C PRO A 98 -27.19 7.92 -3.00
N PRO A 99 -26.07 7.21 -3.14
CA PRO A 99 -25.83 5.98 -2.42
C PRO A 99 -25.43 6.26 -0.96
N GLU A 100 -25.55 5.24 -0.11
CA GLU A 100 -24.88 5.29 1.18
C GLU A 100 -23.40 4.95 1.04
N VAL A 101 -22.58 5.73 1.73
CA VAL A 101 -21.13 5.61 1.67
C VAL A 101 -20.56 5.41 3.06
N VAL A 102 -19.64 4.46 3.17
CA VAL A 102 -18.86 4.21 4.37
C VAL A 102 -17.39 4.41 4.06
N ALA A 103 -16.67 5.00 5.00
CA ALA A 103 -15.22 5.09 4.99
C ALA A 103 -14.66 4.42 6.23
N VAL A 104 -13.55 3.70 6.09
CA VAL A 104 -12.82 3.09 7.20
C VAL A 104 -11.33 3.38 7.05
N ARG A 105 -10.67 3.58 8.19
CA ARG A 105 -9.22 3.78 8.24
C ARG A 105 -8.54 2.41 8.12
N VAL A 106 -7.55 2.31 7.23
CA VAL A 106 -6.65 1.16 7.13
C VAL A 106 -5.29 1.60 7.67
N PRO A 107 -4.90 1.17 8.88
CA PRO A 107 -3.59 1.49 9.44
C PRO A 107 -2.46 1.06 8.51
N LEU A 108 -1.47 1.93 8.29
CA LEU A 108 -0.26 1.57 7.55
C LEU A 108 0.84 1.28 8.57
N LEU A 109 0.93 0.02 8.98
CA LEU A 109 1.89 -0.42 10.00
C LEU A 109 3.30 -0.46 9.39
N HIS A 110 4.16 0.43 9.87
CA HIS A 110 5.56 0.47 9.48
C HIS A 110 6.40 -0.34 10.47
N LEU A 111 6.99 -1.44 10.00
CA LEU A 111 7.77 -2.37 10.82
C LEU A 111 9.21 -2.53 10.32
N SER A 112 9.72 -1.63 9.47
CA SER A 112 11.04 -1.80 8.84
C SER A 112 11.84 -0.50 8.82
N ASP A 113 13.05 -0.53 9.38
CA ASP A 113 14.05 0.56 9.29
C ASP A 113 14.70 0.66 7.89
N PHE A 114 14.32 -0.23 6.97
CA PHE A 114 14.78 -0.24 5.59
C PHE A 114 13.95 0.75 4.79
N GLN A 115 14.54 1.87 4.39
CA GLN A 115 13.89 2.92 3.58
C GLN A 115 13.25 2.31 2.33
N ILE A 116 11.92 2.22 2.33
CA ILE A 116 11.12 1.83 1.18
C ILE A 116 10.87 3.10 0.38
N ASN A 117 11.63 3.31 -0.70
CA ASN A 117 11.53 4.51 -1.56
C ASN A 117 10.14 4.74 -2.19
N ASP A 118 9.26 3.73 -2.20
CA ASP A 118 7.88 3.83 -2.72
C ASP A 118 6.84 4.17 -1.64
N TRP A 119 7.28 4.43 -0.41
CA TRP A 119 6.42 4.78 0.69
C TRP A 119 6.76 6.20 1.14
N PRO A 120 5.76 7.05 1.45
CA PRO A 120 6.03 8.29 2.15
C PRO A 120 6.89 8.00 3.37
N ASP A 121 7.77 8.94 3.72
CA ASP A 121 8.38 9.00 5.05
C ASP A 121 7.23 9.09 6.09
N LEU A 122 6.70 7.93 6.48
CA LEU A 122 5.48 7.87 7.27
C LEU A 122 5.87 8.19 8.70
N SER A 123 5.34 9.30 9.21
CA SER A 123 5.14 9.40 10.65
C SER A 123 4.34 8.17 11.14
N PRO A 124 4.49 7.73 12.40
CA PRO A 124 3.73 6.62 13.02
C PRO A 124 2.20 6.83 13.06
N LYS A 125 1.68 7.85 12.37
CA LYS A 125 0.27 8.21 12.26
C LYS A 125 -0.30 8.04 10.86
N SER A 126 0.45 7.53 9.88
CA SER A 126 -0.03 7.42 8.52
C SER A 126 -1.09 6.30 8.34
N TYR A 127 -2.05 6.55 7.47
CA TYR A 127 -3.16 5.65 7.22
C TYR A 127 -3.67 5.78 5.79
N ALA A 128 -4.17 4.68 5.27
CA ALA A 128 -5.01 4.68 4.09
C ALA A 128 -6.48 4.81 4.50
N VAL A 129 -7.32 5.21 3.55
CA VAL A 129 -8.77 5.25 3.74
C VAL A 129 -9.41 4.37 2.68
N MET A 130 -10.19 3.39 3.14
CA MET A 130 -11.01 2.57 2.26
C MET A 130 -12.43 3.13 2.24
N VAL A 131 -12.96 3.37 1.05
CA VAL A 131 -14.30 3.93 0.83
C VAL A 131 -15.14 2.89 0.11
N LEU A 132 -16.32 2.63 0.65
CA LEU A 132 -17.26 1.62 0.17
C LEU A 132 -18.58 2.31 -0.15
N ILE A 133 -19.05 2.12 -1.38
CA ILE A 133 -20.24 2.78 -1.92
C ILE A 133 -21.25 1.69 -2.27
N LEU A 134 -22.44 1.77 -1.69
CA LEU A 134 -23.56 0.88 -2.00
C LEU A 134 -24.20 1.23 -3.37
N PRO A 135 -25.04 0.35 -3.93
CA PRO A 135 -25.80 0.61 -5.16
C PRO A 135 -26.56 1.94 -5.11
N MET A 136 -26.58 2.64 -6.26
CA MET A 136 -27.20 3.97 -6.42
C MET A 136 -28.72 3.91 -6.62
N ASP A 137 -29.39 2.97 -5.94
CA ASP A 137 -30.85 2.80 -5.99
C ASP A 137 -31.58 3.53 -4.83
N GLY A 138 -30.84 3.91 -3.79
CA GLY A 138 -31.35 4.55 -2.57
C GLY A 138 -32.13 3.62 -1.64
N ILE A 139 -32.30 2.34 -2.01
CA ILE A 139 -33.01 1.32 -1.26
C ILE A 139 -32.05 0.63 -0.30
N ARG A 140 -30.82 0.34 -0.76
CA ARG A 140 -29.83 -0.36 0.04
C ARG A 140 -29.22 0.54 1.13
N LYS A 141 -29.15 0.01 2.34
CA LYS A 141 -28.64 0.66 3.55
C LYS A 141 -27.58 -0.20 4.22
N TRP A 142 -26.58 0.43 4.83
CA TRP A 142 -25.57 -0.29 5.62
C TRP A 142 -26.17 -0.86 6.90
N ARG A 143 -26.01 -2.18 7.10
CA ARG A 143 -26.38 -2.86 8.35
C ARG A 143 -25.20 -2.85 9.31
N ASP A 144 -25.46 -2.87 10.61
CA ASP A 144 -24.41 -2.71 11.63
C ASP A 144 -23.35 -3.82 11.55
N HIS A 145 -23.76 -5.07 11.32
CA HIS A 145 -22.83 -6.20 11.12
C HIS A 145 -21.95 -6.07 9.87
N GLU A 146 -22.38 -5.29 8.87
CA GLU A 146 -21.56 -5.01 7.67
C GLU A 146 -20.50 -3.96 7.97
N LEU A 147 -20.80 -3.01 8.87
CA LEU A 147 -19.81 -2.05 9.36
C LEU A 147 -18.74 -2.78 10.18
N GLU A 148 -19.14 -3.67 11.09
CA GLU A 148 -18.23 -4.51 11.87
C GLU A 148 -17.34 -5.38 10.95
N LEU A 149 -17.91 -5.98 9.90
CA LEU A 149 -17.13 -6.74 8.92
C LEU A 149 -16.09 -5.86 8.24
N VAL A 150 -16.47 -4.65 7.82
CA VAL A 150 -15.56 -3.70 7.15
C VAL A 150 -14.41 -3.29 8.06
N GLU A 151 -14.66 -3.09 9.36
CA GLU A 151 -13.64 -2.80 10.36
C GLU A 151 -12.64 -3.96 10.49
N VAL A 152 -13.13 -5.19 10.65
CA VAL A 152 -12.28 -6.38 10.75
C VAL A 152 -11.45 -6.57 9.47
N VAL A 153 -12.05 -6.38 8.30
CA VAL A 153 -11.32 -6.48 7.03
C VAL A 153 -10.27 -5.39 6.92
N ALA A 154 -10.56 -4.15 7.33
CA ALA A 154 -9.57 -3.06 7.31
C ALA A 154 -8.32 -3.40 8.16
N ASP A 155 -8.51 -3.99 9.33
CA ASP A 155 -7.41 -4.45 10.18
C ASP A 155 -6.62 -5.60 9.54
N GLN A 156 -7.30 -6.58 8.93
CA GLN A 156 -6.62 -7.68 8.23
C GLN A 156 -5.83 -7.20 7.02
N VAL A 157 -6.37 -6.23 6.28
CA VAL A 157 -5.68 -5.60 5.16
C VAL A 157 -4.44 -4.87 5.65
N ALA A 158 -4.53 -4.13 6.77
CA ALA A 158 -3.38 -3.48 7.37
C ALA A 158 -2.25 -4.46 7.71
N VAL A 159 -2.59 -5.60 8.31
CA VAL A 159 -1.62 -6.68 8.62
C VAL A 159 -0.99 -7.24 7.34
N ALA A 160 -1.81 -7.57 6.34
CA ALA A 160 -1.33 -8.12 5.08
C ALA A 160 -0.40 -7.15 4.34
N LEU A 161 -0.75 -5.86 4.30
CA LEU A 161 0.10 -4.81 3.72
C LEU A 161 1.41 -4.64 4.48
N SER A 162 1.40 -4.79 5.80
CA SER A 162 2.62 -4.75 6.61
C SER A 162 3.54 -5.93 6.31
N HIS A 163 2.99 -7.15 6.22
CA HIS A 163 3.75 -8.33 5.82
C HIS A 163 4.35 -8.20 4.42
N ALA A 164 3.59 -7.67 3.46
CA ALA A 164 4.08 -7.38 2.11
C ALA A 164 5.26 -6.39 2.15
N ALA A 165 5.12 -5.29 2.90
CA ALA A 165 6.17 -4.29 3.04
C ALA A 165 7.45 -4.84 3.68
N ILE A 166 7.34 -5.66 4.73
CA ILE A 166 8.48 -6.33 5.37
C ILE A 166 9.18 -7.26 4.38
N LEU A 167 8.41 -8.07 3.64
CA LEU A 167 8.96 -9.01 2.66
C LEU A 167 9.72 -8.27 1.56
N GLU A 168 9.13 -7.20 1.01
CA GLU A 168 9.80 -6.34 0.03
C GLU A 168 11.09 -5.74 0.57
N GLY A 169 11.06 -5.17 1.80
CA GLY A 169 12.24 -4.60 2.44
C GLY A 169 13.36 -5.62 2.66
N SER A 170 13.01 -6.81 3.16
CA SER A 170 13.95 -7.92 3.36
C SER A 170 14.60 -8.37 2.06
N MET A 171 13.82 -8.45 0.97
CA MET A 171 14.32 -8.82 -0.34
C MET A 171 15.30 -7.77 -0.89
N ARG A 172 14.97 -6.48 -0.80
CA ARG A 172 15.89 -5.41 -1.23
C ARG A 172 17.19 -5.45 -0.44
N ALA A 173 17.12 -5.62 0.89
CA ALA A 173 18.30 -5.72 1.74
C ALA A 173 19.18 -6.91 1.36
N ARG A 174 18.57 -8.07 1.06
CA ARG A 174 19.30 -9.25 0.59
C ARG A 174 19.99 -8.99 -0.75
N ASP A 175 19.29 -8.37 -1.70
CA ASP A 175 19.84 -8.11 -3.03
C ASP A 175 21.01 -7.10 -2.95
N GLN A 176 20.89 -6.05 -2.11
CA GLN A 176 21.97 -5.11 -1.83
C GLN A 176 23.19 -5.76 -1.16
N LEU A 177 22.98 -6.68 -0.20
CA LEU A 177 24.06 -7.45 0.40
C LEU A 177 24.78 -8.34 -0.62
N MET A 178 24.04 -8.88 -1.60
CA MET A 178 24.65 -9.70 -2.65
C MET A 178 25.51 -8.85 -3.58
N GLU A 179 25.05 -7.64 -3.95
CA GLU A 179 25.85 -6.67 -4.71
C GLU A 179 27.12 -6.26 -3.95
N GLN A 180 27.00 -5.98 -2.65
CA GLN A 180 28.15 -5.64 -1.81
C GLN A 180 29.16 -6.78 -1.69
N ASN A 181 28.72 -8.02 -1.55
CA ASN A 181 29.62 -9.18 -1.52
C ASN A 181 30.39 -9.32 -2.83
N VAL A 182 29.73 -9.18 -3.98
CA VAL A 182 30.40 -9.23 -5.29
C VAL A 182 31.43 -8.11 -5.42
N ALA A 183 31.09 -6.88 -5.01
CA ALA A 183 32.02 -5.75 -5.03
C ALA A 183 33.23 -5.99 -4.10
N LEU A 184 33.01 -6.56 -2.92
CA LEU A 184 34.06 -6.88 -1.96
C LEU A 184 35.00 -7.97 -2.48
N ASP A 185 34.47 -9.03 -3.08
CA ASP A 185 35.27 -10.10 -3.68
C ASP A 185 36.15 -9.58 -4.81
N ASN A 186 35.61 -8.70 -5.67
CA ASN A 186 36.39 -8.06 -6.74
C ASN A 186 37.53 -7.20 -6.16
N ALA A 187 37.22 -6.34 -5.18
CA ALA A 187 38.23 -5.49 -4.53
C ALA A 187 39.32 -6.32 -3.83
N ARG A 188 38.94 -7.45 -3.23
CA ARG A 188 39.89 -8.39 -2.63
C ARG A 188 40.83 -8.99 -3.68
N GLN A 189 40.30 -9.45 -4.81
CA GLN A 189 41.09 -10.05 -5.88
C GLN A 189 42.04 -9.03 -6.53
N GLU A 190 41.61 -7.79 -6.70
CA GLU A 190 42.48 -6.69 -7.13
C GLU A 190 43.63 -6.44 -6.14
N ALA A 191 43.35 -6.43 -4.83
CA ALA A 191 44.39 -6.26 -3.82
C ALA A 191 45.39 -7.44 -3.82
N GLU A 192 44.90 -8.68 -3.95
CA GLU A 192 45.75 -9.88 -4.01
C GLU A 192 46.67 -9.89 -5.25
N THR A 193 46.15 -9.48 -6.41
CA THR A 193 46.95 -9.36 -7.65
C THR A 193 48.00 -8.25 -7.57
N ALA A 194 47.67 -7.10 -6.97
CA ALA A 194 48.61 -6.00 -6.74
C ALA A 194 49.75 -6.41 -5.79
N ILE A 195 49.43 -7.15 -4.71
CA ILE A 195 50.44 -7.70 -3.79
C ILE A 195 51.37 -8.68 -4.51
N ARG A 196 50.80 -9.57 -5.33
CA ARG A 196 51.60 -10.55 -6.10
C ARG A 196 52.54 -9.85 -7.07
N ALA A 197 52.05 -8.90 -7.86
CA ALA A 197 52.87 -8.12 -8.77
C ALA A 197 54.01 -7.40 -8.03
N ARG A 198 53.74 -6.79 -6.87
CA ARG A 198 54.76 -6.14 -6.04
C ARG A 198 55.86 -7.12 -5.61
N ASN A 199 55.48 -8.32 -5.17
CA ASN A 199 56.44 -9.33 -4.74
C ASN A 199 57.28 -9.85 -5.90
N ASP A 200 56.68 -10.05 -7.07
CA ASP A 200 57.40 -10.48 -8.28
C ASP A 200 58.42 -9.41 -8.71
N PHE A 201 58.06 -8.13 -8.67
CA PHE A 201 59.01 -7.02 -8.91
C PHE A 201 60.19 -7.02 -7.93
N LEU A 202 59.92 -7.21 -6.64
CA LEU A 202 60.97 -7.27 -5.61
C LEU A 202 61.89 -8.48 -5.80
N ALA A 203 61.35 -9.62 -6.23
CA ALA A 203 62.13 -10.82 -6.49
C ALA A 203 63.09 -10.64 -7.67
N VAL A 204 62.65 -9.97 -8.75
CA VAL A 204 63.50 -9.64 -9.91
C VAL A 204 64.61 -8.64 -9.54
N MET A 205 64.35 -7.69 -8.63
CA MET A 205 65.33 -6.69 -8.22
C MET A 205 66.39 -7.17 -7.23
N ASN A 206 66.11 -8.25 -6.48
CA ASN A 206 67.04 -8.84 -5.51
C ASN A 206 67.97 -9.90 -6.12
N HIS A 207 67.84 -10.15 -7.43
CA HIS A 207 68.77 -10.94 -8.25
C HIS A 207 69.68 -10.03 -9.06
#